data_AF-A0A930AEG5-F1
#
_entry.id   AF-A0A930AEG5-F1
#
_cell.length_a   1.000
_cell.length_b   1.000
_cell.length_c   1.000
_cell.angle_alpha   90.00
_cell.angle_beta   90.00
_cell.angle_gamma   90.00
#
_symmetry.space_group_name_H-M   'P 1'
#
loop_
_entity.id
_entity.type
_entity.pdbx_description
1 polymer ?
#
loop_
_entity_poly.entity_id
_entity_poly.type
_entity_poly.pdbx_seq_one_letter_code
_entity_poly.pdbx_strand_id
1 'polypeptide(L)' 'MTIATIDIGGTGIKFASLTPDGKILDKTSTPTPESLEDL' A
#
# COMPACT_ATOMS: atom_id res chain seq x y z
N MET A 1 -3.30 -13.78 11.15
CA MET A 1 -2.31 -12.68 11.24
C MET A 1 -2.28 -12.00 9.89
N THR A 2 -2.22 -10.68 9.88
CA THR A 2 -2.31 -9.87 8.66
C THR A 2 -1.16 -8.86 8.68
N ILE A 3 -0.48 -8.68 7.55
CA ILE A 3 0.66 -7.79 7.38
C ILE A 3 0.22 -6.63 6.50
N ALA A 4 0.19 -5.42 7.06
CA ALA A 4 0.03 -4.21 6.27
C ALA A 4 1.30 -4.01 5.42
N THR A 5 1.13 -3.99 4.11
CA THR A 5 2.22 -3.92 3.13
C THR A 5 2.04 -2.68 2.27
N ILE A 6 3.08 -1.86 2.18
CA ILE A 6 3.05 -0.57 1.47
C ILE A 6 4.17 -0.56 0.42
N ASP A 7 3.80 -0.28 -0.83
CA ASP A 7 4.71 -0.11 -1.98
C ASP A 7 4.63 1.36 -2.44
N ILE A 8 5.74 2.10 -2.28
CA ILE A 8 5.84 3.54 -2.58
C ILE A 8 6.59 3.71 -3.89
N GLY A 9 5.88 4.13 -4.94
CA GLY A 9 6.45 4.45 -6.25
C GLY A 9 6.25 5.92 -6.62
N GLY A 10 6.87 6.36 -7.72
CA GLY A 10 6.70 7.72 -8.24
C GLY A 10 5.35 8.01 -8.91
N THR A 11 4.56 6.97 -9.23
CA THR A 11 3.25 7.11 -9.89
C THR A 11 2.06 6.82 -8.97
N GLY A 12 2.32 6.21 -7.81
CA GLY A 12 1.30 5.88 -6.83
C GLY A 12 1.86 5.13 -5.63
N ILE A 13 1.07 5.11 -4.57
CA ILE A 13 1.31 4.31 -3.37
C ILE A 13 0.25 3.22 -3.32
N LYS A 14 0.68 1.97 -3.13
CA LYS A 14 -0.22 0.83 -2.98
C LYS A 14 -0.22 0.38 -1.54
N PHE A 15 -1.42 0.14 -1.02
CA PHE A 15 -1.67 -0.42 0.29
C PHE A 15 -2.34 -1.76 0.11
N ALA A 16 -1.80 -2.80 0.73
CA ALA A 16 -2.38 -4.12 0.70
C ALA A 16 -2.23 -4.80 2.06
N SER A 17 -3.21 -5.60 2.44
CA SER A 17 -3.05 -6.49 3.57
C SER A 17 -2.76 -7.90 3.08
N LEU A 18 -1.66 -8.47 3.57
CA LEU A 18 -1.18 -9.78 3.16
C LEU A 18 -1.24 -10.77 4.32
N THR A 19 -1.50 -12.03 3.99
CA THR A 19 -1.18 -13.13 4.90
C THR A 19 0.34 -13.40 4.89
N PRO A 20 0.90 -14.09 5.90
CA PRO A 20 2.33 -14.39 5.96
C PRO A 20 2.86 -15.27 4.80
N ASP A 21 1.99 -16.06 4.15
CA ASP A 21 2.28 -16.83 2.94
C ASP A 21 2.16 -16.02 1.64
N GLY A 22 1.93 -14.71 1.75
CA GLY A 22 1.96 -13.77 0.63
C GLY A 22 0.65 -13.62 -0.14
N LYS A 23 -0.46 -14.17 0.37
CA LYS A 23 -1.78 -13.95 -0.24
C LYS A 23 -2.28 -12.55 0.05
N ILE A 24 -2.69 -11.83 -0.99
CA ILE A 24 -3.36 -10.53 -0.88
C ILE A 24 -4.81 -10.75 -0.41
N LEU A 25 -5.19 -10.08 0.67
CA LEU A 25 -6.55 -10.10 1.22
C LEU A 25 -7.37 -8.91 0.70
N ASP A 26 -6.77 -7.74 0.69
CA ASP A 26 -7.32 -6.49 0.18
C ASP A 26 -6.21 -5.63 -0.42
N LYS A 27 -6.59 -4.73 -1.32
CA LYS A 27 -5.67 -3.82 -2.01
C LYS A 27 -6.39 -2.53 -2.39
N THR A 28 -5.72 -1.43 -2.14
CA THR A 28 -6.11 -0.09 -2.62
C THR A 28 -4.87 0.69 -3.07
N SER A 29 -5.08 1.84 -3.70
CA SER A 29 -4.00 2.72 -4.13
C SER A 29 -4.43 4.17 -4.21
N THR A 30 -3.46 5.06 -4.01
CA THR A 30 -3.59 6.50 -4.25
C THR A 30 -2.49 6.96 -5.23
N PRO A 31 -2.67 8.07 -5.96
CA PRO A 31 -1.56 8.76 -6.61
C PRO A 31 -0.49 9.16 -5.58
N THR A 32 0.77 9.27 -6.00
CA THR A 32 1.83 9.74 -5.10
C THR A 32 1.54 11.19 -4.73
N PRO A 33 1.42 11.51 -3.44
CA PRO A 33 1.15 12.88 -3.00
C PRO A 33 2.38 13.77 -3.22
N GLU A 34 2.14 15.07 -3.38
CA GLU A 34 3.20 16.07 -3.53
C GLU A 34 3.90 16.40 -2.20
N SER A 35 3.25 16.08 -1.07
CA SER A 35 3.75 16.31 0.28
C SER A 35 3.41 15.14 1.21
N LEU A 36 4.02 15.11 2.40
CA LEU A 36 3.73 14.07 3.40
C LEU A 36 2.39 14.34 4.09
N GLU A 37 1.98 15.59 4.18
CA GLU A 37 0.73 16.04 4.81
C GLU A 37 -0.51 15.64 4.01
N ASP A 38 -0.36 15.38 2.70
CA ASP A 38 -1.42 14.96 1.80
C ASP A 38 -1.58 13.42 1.71
N LEU A 39 -0.81 12.67 2.50
CA LEU A 39 -0.82 11.19 2.52
C LEU A 39 -1.95 10.59 3.37
#